data_AF-A0A7S3YFR8-F1
#
_entry.id   AF-A0A7S3YFR8-F1
#
_cell.length_a   1.000
_cell.length_b   1.000
_cell.length_c   1.000
_cell.angle_alpha   90.00
_cell.angle_beta   90.00
_cell.angle_gamma   90.00
#
_symmetry.space_group_name_H-M   'P 1'
#
loop_
_entity.id
_entity.type
_entity.pdbx_description
1 polymer ?
#
loop_
_entity_poly.entity_id
_entity_poly.type
_entity_poly.pdbx_seq_one_letter_code
_entity_poly.pdbx_strand_id
1 'polypeptide(L)'
;MAAVWLWFVLPGLATPLHLSACPPEHVPWPSASSSTVECQPYDLAVKESTEFLKSNLPPWDAINVVTLFGEPGGVDGLNDGIAARAVNLSLDLRMDAKFPWAASVPKDIFQDYVLPYANMNEGRSDVRGMLSSALLPILNGTNATTFQEVTAVVNGYSEAGSTASVWAAVSKSKIFFKSGSTPLIYDPMSVIAFGYASCTGISVLLVDALRSVGVPARVVGTPAWNNVTENGNHNWVEVWMGEKEGWGFIEGKPAGQGETLTDPCNKWFCDKAHFPVPNNTPVFATRFKNSTGVVYPMAWDPENDGVPGVDRTDFYAAACSKC
;
A
#
# COMPACT_ATOMS: atom_id res chain seq x y z
N MET A 1 44.58 -16.42 37.56
CA MET A 1 43.13 -16.30 37.73
C MET A 1 42.54 -16.02 36.35
N ALA A 2 42.04 -17.06 35.68
CA ALA A 2 41.38 -16.95 34.38
C ALA A 2 39.87 -16.98 34.61
N ALA A 3 39.16 -15.93 34.20
CA ALA A 3 37.71 -15.86 34.27
C ALA A 3 37.11 -16.46 32.99
N VAL A 4 36.41 -17.58 33.16
CA VAL A 4 35.60 -18.24 32.13
C VAL A 4 34.27 -17.50 32.04
N TRP A 5 33.94 -16.94 30.88
CA TRP A 5 32.62 -16.40 30.60
C TRP A 5 31.74 -17.51 30.01
N LEU A 6 30.79 -18.02 30.82
CA LEU A 6 29.70 -18.87 30.34
C LEU A 6 28.69 -17.99 29.57
N TRP A 7 28.51 -18.28 28.29
CA TRP A 7 27.37 -17.79 27.52
C TRP A 7 26.15 -18.67 27.83
N PHE A 8 25.14 -18.09 28.47
CA PHE A 8 23.81 -18.69 28.54
C PHE A 8 23.12 -18.49 27.19
N VAL A 9 22.85 -19.59 26.48
CA VAL A 9 21.97 -19.60 25.31
C VAL A 9 20.53 -19.68 25.82
N LEU A 10 19.78 -18.58 25.66
CA LEU A 10 18.32 -18.59 25.82
C LEU A 10 17.70 -19.38 24.65
N PRO A 11 16.84 -20.39 24.90
CA PRO A 11 16.09 -21.04 23.84
C PRO A 11 14.85 -20.19 23.51
N GLY A 12 14.66 -19.83 22.23
CA GLY A 12 13.38 -19.25 21.79
C GLY A 12 13.39 -18.17 20.72
N LEU A 13 14.50 -17.93 20.01
CA LEU A 13 14.43 -17.19 18.75
C LEU A 13 13.96 -18.15 17.66
N ALA A 14 12.70 -18.01 17.24
CA ALA A 14 12.23 -18.60 16.00
C ALA A 14 13.20 -18.17 14.89
N THR A 15 13.85 -19.15 14.26
CA THR A 15 14.64 -18.95 13.06
C THR A 15 13.81 -18.18 12.04
N PRO A 16 14.38 -17.16 11.36
CA PRO A 16 13.67 -16.51 10.26
C PRO A 16 13.28 -17.59 9.27
N LEU A 17 12.01 -17.61 8.85
CA LEU A 17 11.58 -18.39 7.69
C LEU A 17 12.55 -18.07 6.55
N HIS A 18 13.39 -19.03 6.19
CA HIS A 18 14.23 -18.90 5.00
C HIS A 18 13.30 -18.81 3.80
N LEU A 19 13.03 -17.59 3.35
CA LEU A 19 12.24 -17.25 2.15
C LEU A 19 12.90 -17.74 0.84
N SER A 20 13.91 -18.61 0.91
CA SER A 20 14.61 -19.23 -0.22
C SER A 20 14.08 -20.65 -0.56
N ALA A 21 12.83 -20.97 -0.20
CA ALA A 21 12.35 -22.36 -0.22
C ALA A 21 11.75 -22.82 -1.56
N CYS A 22 11.41 -21.91 -2.47
CA CYS A 22 10.76 -22.29 -3.71
C CYS A 22 11.76 -22.60 -4.84
N PRO A 23 11.43 -23.57 -5.73
CA PRO A 23 12.20 -23.79 -6.95
C PRO A 23 12.25 -22.51 -7.81
N PRO A 24 13.21 -22.40 -8.75
CA PRO A 24 13.17 -21.36 -9.77
C PRO A 24 11.78 -21.28 -10.43
N GLU A 25 11.36 -20.07 -10.81
CA GLU A 25 10.06 -19.80 -11.45
C GLU A 25 8.84 -20.23 -10.60
N HIS A 26 8.98 -20.23 -9.28
CA HIS A 26 7.86 -20.44 -8.36
C HIS A 26 7.72 -19.28 -7.38
N VAL A 27 6.50 -18.76 -7.27
CA VAL A 27 6.12 -17.69 -6.36
C VAL A 27 5.82 -18.29 -4.98
N PRO A 28 6.50 -17.84 -3.91
CA PRO A 28 6.22 -18.28 -2.55
C PRO A 28 4.94 -17.62 -2.02
N TRP A 29 4.11 -18.39 -1.32
CA TRP A 29 2.95 -17.92 -0.55
C TRP A 29 3.01 -18.47 0.88
N PRO A 30 2.95 -17.63 1.92
CA PRO A 30 2.87 -18.13 3.29
C PRO A 30 1.51 -18.77 3.52
N SER A 31 1.50 -19.93 4.14
CA SER A 31 0.25 -20.61 4.53
C SER A 31 -0.37 -19.91 5.74
N ALA A 32 -1.66 -19.54 5.64
CA ALA A 32 -2.42 -18.93 6.73
C ALA A 32 -2.63 -19.84 7.96
N SER A 33 -2.26 -21.12 7.87
CA SER A 33 -2.54 -22.13 8.91
C SER A 33 -1.33 -22.95 9.34
N SER A 34 -0.15 -22.68 8.76
CA SER A 34 1.06 -23.46 9.05
C SER A 34 2.33 -22.65 8.83
N SER A 35 3.45 -23.09 9.40
CA SER A 35 4.78 -22.53 9.12
C SER A 35 5.32 -22.96 7.75
N THR A 36 4.46 -23.36 6.81
CA THR A 36 4.86 -23.85 5.47
C THR A 36 4.65 -22.78 4.41
N VAL A 37 5.46 -22.85 3.37
CA VAL A 37 5.38 -21.98 2.19
C VAL A 37 4.85 -22.81 1.03
N GLU A 38 3.76 -22.37 0.41
CA GLU A 38 3.27 -22.91 -0.86
C GLU A 38 4.07 -22.28 -2.00
N CYS A 39 4.62 -23.12 -2.88
CA CYS A 39 5.34 -22.68 -4.06
C CYS A 39 4.47 -22.87 -5.29
N GLN A 40 3.97 -21.76 -5.85
CA GLN A 40 3.09 -21.77 -7.02
C GLN A 40 3.91 -21.51 -8.30
N PRO A 41 3.76 -22.30 -9.38
CA PRO A 41 4.36 -21.98 -10.66
C PRO A 41 4.06 -20.54 -11.11
N TYR A 42 5.06 -19.83 -11.63
CA TYR A 42 4.96 -18.41 -11.97
C TYR A 42 3.83 -18.11 -12.98
N ASP A 43 3.73 -18.92 -14.03
CA ASP A 43 2.69 -18.81 -15.05
C ASP A 43 1.27 -18.94 -14.47
N LEU A 44 1.08 -19.87 -13.54
CA LEU A 44 -0.17 -20.05 -12.81
C LEU A 44 -0.45 -18.84 -11.88
N ALA A 45 0.57 -18.32 -11.20
CA ALA A 45 0.44 -17.14 -10.35
C ALA A 45 0.06 -15.89 -11.16
N VAL A 46 0.66 -15.69 -12.35
CA VAL A 46 0.29 -14.62 -13.30
C VAL A 46 -1.15 -14.77 -13.76
N LYS A 47 -1.54 -15.99 -14.16
CA LYS A 47 -2.90 -16.29 -14.61
C LYS A 47 -3.94 -15.95 -13.52
N GLU A 48 -3.77 -16.49 -12.32
CA GLU A 48 -4.74 -16.27 -11.23
C GLU A 48 -4.77 -14.83 -10.73
N SER A 49 -3.63 -14.14 -10.70
CA SER A 49 -3.56 -12.71 -10.36
C SER A 49 -4.30 -11.86 -11.41
N THR A 50 -4.10 -12.18 -12.69
CA THR A 50 -4.81 -11.53 -13.80
C THR A 50 -6.32 -11.78 -13.73
N GLU A 51 -6.74 -13.02 -13.48
CA GLU A 51 -8.15 -13.39 -13.33
C GLU A 51 -8.80 -12.71 -12.12
N PHE A 52 -8.07 -12.60 -11.00
CA PHE A 52 -8.52 -11.83 -9.84
C PHE A 52 -8.80 -10.38 -10.20
N LEU A 53 -7.87 -9.69 -10.87
CA LEU A 53 -8.06 -8.30 -11.26
C LEU A 53 -9.23 -8.14 -12.24
N LYS A 54 -9.31 -9.00 -13.27
CA LYS A 54 -10.41 -8.98 -14.26
C LYS A 54 -11.78 -9.18 -13.62
N SER A 55 -11.88 -10.06 -12.63
CA SER A 55 -13.14 -10.38 -11.95
C SER A 55 -13.58 -9.29 -10.96
N ASN A 56 -12.69 -8.36 -10.61
CA ASN A 56 -12.95 -7.28 -9.65
C ASN A 56 -12.73 -5.88 -10.28
N LEU A 57 -12.75 -5.77 -11.61
CA LEU A 57 -12.60 -4.47 -12.27
C LEU A 57 -13.69 -3.51 -11.81
N PRO A 58 -13.33 -2.24 -11.50
CA PRO A 58 -14.32 -1.20 -11.39
C PRO A 58 -15.14 -1.08 -12.69
N PRO A 59 -16.44 -0.75 -12.62
CA PRO A 59 -17.30 -0.72 -13.81
C PRO A 59 -16.76 0.16 -14.94
N TRP A 60 -16.12 1.28 -14.62
CA TRP A 60 -15.53 2.21 -15.59
C TRP A 60 -14.25 1.68 -16.28
N ASP A 61 -13.63 0.65 -15.72
CA ASP A 61 -12.42 0.04 -16.29
C ASP A 61 -12.73 -1.20 -17.14
N ALA A 62 -13.92 -1.78 -17.00
CA ALA A 62 -14.36 -2.93 -17.79
C ALA A 62 -14.27 -2.68 -19.31
N ILE A 63 -14.58 -1.46 -19.76
CA ILE A 63 -14.50 -1.08 -21.18
C ILE A 63 -13.05 -0.99 -21.70
N ASN A 64 -12.07 -0.87 -20.80
CA ASN A 64 -10.65 -0.72 -21.12
C ASN A 64 -9.85 -2.01 -20.85
N VAL A 65 -10.53 -3.16 -20.70
CA VAL A 65 -9.88 -4.44 -20.34
C VAL A 65 -8.73 -4.81 -21.29
N VAL A 66 -8.86 -4.53 -22.58
CA VAL A 66 -7.81 -4.79 -23.57
C VAL A 66 -6.58 -3.93 -23.29
N THR A 67 -6.75 -2.64 -23.02
CA THR A 67 -5.64 -1.73 -22.68
C THR A 67 -5.03 -2.05 -21.32
N LEU A 68 -5.84 -2.50 -20.35
CA LEU A 68 -5.35 -2.82 -19.00
C LEU A 68 -4.52 -4.11 -18.97
N PHE A 69 -4.87 -5.10 -19.78
CA PHE A 69 -4.21 -6.42 -19.74
C PHE A 69 -3.40 -6.76 -21.00
N GLY A 70 -3.45 -5.93 -22.03
CA GLY A 70 -2.77 -6.14 -23.30
C GLY A 70 -3.51 -7.09 -24.25
N GLU A 71 -3.02 -7.14 -25.48
CA GLU A 71 -3.48 -8.09 -26.51
C GLU A 71 -2.47 -9.25 -26.67
N PRO A 72 -2.95 -10.50 -26.83
CA PRO A 72 -2.09 -11.62 -27.18
C PRO A 72 -1.35 -11.38 -28.51
N GLY A 73 -0.08 -11.78 -28.59
CA GLY A 73 0.69 -11.75 -29.83
C GLY A 73 1.45 -10.44 -30.10
N GLY A 74 1.63 -9.59 -29.08
CA GLY A 74 2.55 -8.46 -29.14
C GLY A 74 3.98 -8.87 -29.48
N VAL A 75 4.65 -8.10 -30.33
CA VAL A 75 6.00 -8.42 -30.82
C VAL A 75 7.13 -7.85 -29.97
N ASP A 76 6.84 -6.87 -29.11
CA ASP A 76 7.84 -6.10 -28.36
C ASP A 76 7.45 -5.82 -26.90
N GLY A 77 6.30 -6.35 -26.45
CA GLY A 77 5.74 -6.10 -25.12
C GLY A 77 5.29 -4.66 -24.89
N LEU A 78 5.33 -3.75 -25.89
CA LEU A 78 4.81 -2.38 -25.74
C LEU A 78 3.29 -2.35 -25.58
N ASN A 79 2.61 -3.39 -26.06
CA ASN A 79 1.20 -3.62 -25.86
C ASN A 79 0.86 -4.36 -24.55
N ASP A 80 1.85 -4.64 -23.68
CA ASP A 80 1.58 -5.16 -22.34
C ASP A 80 0.81 -4.10 -21.55
N GLY A 81 -0.41 -4.44 -21.16
CA GLY A 81 -1.28 -3.51 -20.44
C GLY A 81 -0.77 -3.20 -19.03
N ILE A 82 -1.15 -2.04 -18.51
CA ILE A 82 -0.62 -1.52 -17.23
C ILE A 82 -0.89 -2.47 -16.04
N ALA A 83 -2.03 -3.19 -16.04
CA ALA A 83 -2.35 -4.15 -15.00
C ALA A 83 -1.54 -5.45 -15.17
N ALA A 84 -1.33 -5.90 -16.40
CA ALA A 84 -0.47 -7.06 -16.69
C ALA A 84 0.98 -6.79 -16.26
N ARG A 85 1.52 -5.60 -16.55
CA ARG A 85 2.83 -5.17 -16.07
C ARG A 85 2.89 -5.14 -14.55
N ALA A 86 1.86 -4.60 -13.88
CA ALA A 86 1.81 -4.55 -12.43
C ALA A 86 1.77 -5.94 -11.79
N VAL A 87 1.07 -6.90 -12.40
CA VAL A 87 1.07 -8.32 -11.99
C VAL A 87 2.49 -8.88 -12.02
N ASN A 88 3.16 -8.81 -13.17
CA ASN A 88 4.49 -9.40 -13.35
C ASN A 88 5.51 -8.78 -12.38
N LEU A 89 5.58 -7.45 -12.31
CA LEU A 89 6.48 -6.75 -11.39
C LEU A 89 6.23 -7.12 -9.92
N SER A 90 4.97 -7.27 -9.52
CA SER A 90 4.63 -7.62 -8.14
C SER A 90 4.99 -9.08 -7.81
N LEU A 91 4.87 -10.01 -8.76
CA LEU A 91 5.25 -11.42 -8.57
C LEU A 91 6.77 -11.60 -8.61
N ASP A 92 7.48 -10.89 -9.49
CA ASP A 92 8.95 -10.89 -9.56
C ASP A 92 9.56 -10.43 -8.24
N LEU A 93 9.00 -9.38 -7.63
CA LEU A 93 9.43 -8.89 -6.31
C LEU A 93 9.28 -9.94 -5.21
N ARG A 94 8.26 -10.79 -5.27
CA ARG A 94 8.08 -11.88 -4.30
C ARG A 94 9.12 -12.97 -4.47
N MET A 95 9.60 -13.20 -5.69
CA MET A 95 10.62 -14.23 -5.94
C MET A 95 12.04 -13.73 -5.61
N ASP A 96 12.25 -12.42 -5.51
CA ASP A 96 13.56 -11.86 -5.17
C ASP A 96 13.82 -11.91 -3.66
N ALA A 97 14.81 -12.71 -3.26
CA ALA A 97 15.23 -12.89 -1.87
C ALA A 97 15.74 -11.59 -1.21
N LYS A 98 16.02 -10.52 -1.98
CA LYS A 98 16.36 -9.20 -1.44
C LYS A 98 15.16 -8.47 -0.83
N PHE A 99 13.94 -8.87 -1.15
CA PHE A 99 12.71 -8.24 -0.66
C PHE A 99 11.88 -9.24 0.17
N PRO A 100 12.41 -9.74 1.31
CA PRO A 100 11.79 -10.82 2.08
C PRO A 100 10.39 -10.49 2.60
N TRP A 101 10.07 -9.20 2.81
CA TRP A 101 8.74 -8.77 3.20
C TRP A 101 7.70 -8.97 2.08
N ALA A 102 8.09 -8.88 0.80
CA ALA A 102 7.14 -9.02 -0.30
C ALA A 102 6.58 -10.45 -0.34
N ALA A 103 7.42 -11.44 -0.11
CA ALA A 103 7.01 -12.85 -0.07
C ALA A 103 6.37 -13.28 1.24
N SER A 104 6.43 -12.48 2.32
CA SER A 104 5.71 -12.75 3.55
C SER A 104 4.24 -12.32 3.52
N VAL A 105 3.77 -11.68 2.44
CA VAL A 105 2.36 -11.30 2.27
C VAL A 105 1.53 -12.53 1.85
N PRO A 106 0.46 -12.88 2.60
CA PRO A 106 -0.51 -13.91 2.21
C PRO A 106 -1.18 -13.60 0.87
N LYS A 107 -1.59 -14.66 0.15
CA LYS A 107 -2.09 -14.53 -1.23
C LYS A 107 -3.33 -13.64 -1.36
N ASP A 108 -4.27 -13.74 -0.42
CA ASP A 108 -5.49 -12.94 -0.38
C ASP A 108 -5.20 -11.46 -0.07
N ILE A 109 -4.30 -11.17 0.87
CA ILE A 109 -3.82 -9.81 1.16
C ILE A 109 -3.07 -9.23 -0.03
N PHE A 110 -2.22 -10.03 -0.70
CA PHE A 110 -1.49 -9.62 -1.88
C PHE A 110 -2.44 -9.21 -3.01
N GLN A 111 -3.42 -10.07 -3.32
CA GLN A 111 -4.40 -9.81 -4.36
C GLN A 111 -5.20 -8.52 -4.10
N ASP A 112 -5.63 -8.30 -2.86
CA ASP A 112 -6.52 -7.17 -2.55
C ASP A 112 -5.76 -5.84 -2.28
N TYR A 113 -4.49 -5.89 -1.88
CA TYR A 113 -3.78 -4.72 -1.33
C TYR A 113 -2.35 -4.47 -1.86
N VAL A 114 -1.79 -5.35 -2.69
CA VAL A 114 -0.51 -5.13 -3.40
C VAL A 114 -0.73 -5.05 -4.91
N LEU A 115 -1.44 -6.06 -5.44
CA LEU A 115 -1.69 -6.26 -6.85
C LEU A 115 -2.49 -5.13 -7.56
N PRO A 116 -3.45 -4.45 -6.92
CA PRO A 116 -4.29 -3.48 -7.62
C PRO A 116 -3.48 -2.36 -8.29
N TYR A 117 -3.85 -2.05 -9.53
CA TYR A 117 -3.20 -1.01 -10.35
C TYR A 117 -3.72 0.41 -10.06
N ALA A 118 -4.76 0.53 -9.22
CA ALA A 118 -5.38 1.77 -8.80
C ALA A 118 -5.97 1.63 -7.38
N ASN A 119 -6.38 2.74 -6.79
CA ASN A 119 -6.93 2.87 -5.44
C ASN A 119 -8.41 3.22 -5.44
N MET A 120 -8.82 4.14 -6.32
CA MET A 120 -10.16 4.71 -6.44
C MET A 120 -10.47 4.95 -7.93
N ASN A 121 -10.99 6.14 -8.29
CA ASN A 121 -11.32 6.53 -9.66
C ASN A 121 -10.22 7.38 -10.34
N GLU A 122 -8.99 7.40 -9.81
CA GLU A 122 -7.89 8.18 -10.37
C GLU A 122 -7.52 7.80 -11.81
N GLY A 123 -6.81 8.70 -12.49
CA GLY A 123 -6.29 8.46 -13.83
C GLY A 123 -5.35 7.25 -13.87
N ARG A 124 -5.50 6.42 -14.91
CA ARG A 124 -4.75 5.17 -15.07
C ARG A 124 -3.41 5.52 -15.69
N SER A 125 -2.32 5.11 -15.04
CA SER A 125 -0.96 5.34 -15.52
C SER A 125 -0.08 4.15 -15.20
N ASP A 126 0.93 3.91 -16.03
CA ASP A 126 1.96 2.90 -15.76
C ASP A 126 2.97 3.42 -14.71
N VAL A 127 2.48 3.62 -13.49
CA VAL A 127 3.27 4.20 -12.40
C VAL A 127 4.11 3.13 -11.67
N ARG A 128 3.66 1.86 -11.71
CA ARG A 128 4.26 0.76 -10.95
C ARG A 128 5.73 0.53 -11.30
N GLY A 129 6.05 0.47 -12.60
CA GLY A 129 7.41 0.28 -13.08
C GLY A 129 8.33 1.46 -12.74
N MET A 130 7.81 2.69 -12.87
CA MET A 130 8.54 3.91 -12.51
C MET A 130 8.88 3.94 -11.01
N LEU A 131 7.91 3.68 -10.14
CA LEU A 131 8.10 3.69 -8.69
C LEU A 131 9.05 2.59 -8.23
N SER A 132 8.89 1.37 -8.76
CA SER A 132 9.80 0.25 -8.45
C SER A 132 11.23 0.59 -8.81
N SER A 133 11.45 1.14 -10.02
CA SER A 133 12.78 1.54 -10.49
C SER A 133 13.42 2.62 -9.61
N ALA A 134 12.61 3.53 -9.06
CA ALA A 134 13.07 4.60 -8.17
C ALA A 134 13.35 4.11 -6.74
N LEU A 135 12.55 3.17 -6.21
CA LEU A 135 12.54 2.81 -4.79
C LEU A 135 13.37 1.56 -4.45
N LEU A 136 13.42 0.55 -5.32
CA LEU A 136 14.17 -0.67 -5.04
C LEU A 136 15.67 -0.44 -4.83
N PRO A 137 16.36 0.46 -5.57
CA PRO A 137 17.76 0.79 -5.29
C PRO A 137 17.95 1.43 -3.91
N ILE A 138 16.98 2.23 -3.45
CA ILE A 138 17.00 2.85 -2.12
C ILE A 138 16.89 1.76 -1.06
N LEU A 139 15.91 0.87 -1.18
CA LEU A 139 15.67 -0.22 -0.22
C LEU A 139 16.83 -1.20 -0.14
N ASN A 140 17.45 -1.53 -1.28
CA ASN A 140 18.67 -2.35 -1.34
C ASN A 140 19.86 -1.74 -0.58
N GLY A 141 19.87 -0.41 -0.39
CA GLY A 141 20.87 0.29 0.41
C GLY A 141 20.57 0.30 1.91
N THR A 142 19.50 -0.35 2.36
CA THR A 142 19.06 -0.38 3.77
C THR A 142 19.02 -1.81 4.32
N ASN A 143 18.88 -1.94 5.64
CA ASN A 143 18.63 -3.21 6.33
C ASN A 143 17.14 -3.42 6.65
N ALA A 144 16.23 -2.69 5.98
CA ALA A 144 14.80 -2.83 6.22
C ALA A 144 14.34 -4.24 5.82
N THR A 145 13.66 -4.93 6.73
CA THR A 145 13.14 -6.30 6.48
C THR A 145 11.67 -6.45 6.86
N THR A 146 11.14 -5.51 7.64
CA THR A 146 9.73 -5.48 8.07
C THR A 146 8.90 -4.47 7.27
N PHE A 147 7.59 -4.68 7.20
CA PHE A 147 6.67 -3.71 6.57
C PHE A 147 6.80 -2.31 7.17
N GLN A 148 7.01 -2.22 8.49
CA GLN A 148 7.18 -0.94 9.19
C GLN A 148 8.46 -0.22 8.77
N GLU A 149 9.60 -0.92 8.73
CA GLU A 149 10.87 -0.32 8.30
C GLU A 149 10.83 0.10 6.83
N VAL A 150 10.30 -0.76 5.96
CA VAL A 150 10.16 -0.44 4.52
C VAL A 150 9.25 0.76 4.33
N THR A 151 8.13 0.84 5.05
CA THR A 151 7.24 2.01 5.03
C THR A 151 7.94 3.27 5.52
N ALA A 152 8.73 3.17 6.60
CA ALA A 152 9.50 4.30 7.11
C ALA A 152 10.52 4.80 6.08
N VAL A 153 11.19 3.91 5.35
CA VAL A 153 12.11 4.29 4.26
C VAL A 153 11.34 4.94 3.11
N VAL A 154 10.30 4.28 2.58
CA VAL A 154 9.52 4.77 1.42
C VAL A 154 8.87 6.12 1.72
N ASN A 155 8.30 6.30 2.91
CA ASN A 155 7.64 7.54 3.30
C ASN A 155 8.64 8.62 3.78
N GLY A 156 9.88 8.26 4.09
CA GLY A 156 10.96 9.17 4.46
C GLY A 156 11.08 9.51 5.94
N TYR A 157 10.72 8.58 6.83
CA TYR A 157 10.90 8.66 8.29
C TYR A 157 12.05 7.79 8.83
N SER A 158 12.86 7.14 7.99
CA SER A 158 14.00 6.35 8.46
C SER A 158 15.04 7.21 9.20
N GLU A 159 15.61 6.64 10.27
CA GLU A 159 16.78 7.20 10.97
C GLU A 159 17.91 7.50 9.98
N ALA A 160 18.57 8.65 10.17
CA ALA A 160 19.67 9.23 9.38
C ALA A 160 19.30 9.82 8.01
N GLY A 161 18.84 11.09 8.02
CA GLY A 161 19.21 12.12 7.02
C GLY A 161 18.95 11.83 5.53
N SER A 162 18.25 10.74 5.22
CA SER A 162 18.09 10.22 3.88
C SER A 162 17.04 11.05 3.15
N THR A 163 17.49 11.74 2.11
CA THR A 163 16.62 12.30 1.08
C THR A 163 16.02 11.20 0.19
N ALA A 164 16.30 9.92 0.43
CA ALA A 164 15.85 8.81 -0.38
C ALA A 164 14.50 8.28 0.13
N SER A 165 13.42 8.89 -0.37
CA SER A 165 12.01 8.51 -0.16
C SER A 165 11.26 8.66 -1.47
N VAL A 166 10.02 8.16 -1.57
CA VAL A 166 9.20 8.38 -2.77
C VAL A 166 9.11 9.86 -3.14
N TRP A 167 8.96 10.74 -2.15
CA TRP A 167 8.76 12.19 -2.35
C TRP A 167 9.90 12.92 -3.05
N ALA A 168 11.10 12.32 -3.04
CA ALA A 168 12.30 12.86 -3.66
C ALA A 168 12.81 11.99 -4.82
N ALA A 169 12.51 10.69 -4.82
CA ALA A 169 13.00 9.76 -5.84
C ALA A 169 12.27 9.91 -7.18
N VAL A 170 11.02 10.38 -7.16
CA VAL A 170 10.14 10.40 -8.34
C VAL A 170 10.03 11.76 -9.01
N SER A 171 10.50 12.83 -8.36
CA SER A 171 10.38 14.19 -8.87
C SER A 171 11.66 14.98 -8.69
N LYS A 172 11.97 15.85 -9.67
CA LYS A 172 13.09 16.80 -9.59
C LYS A 172 12.83 17.96 -8.64
N SER A 173 11.57 18.17 -8.25
CA SER A 173 11.14 19.17 -7.29
C SER A 173 10.50 18.50 -6.09
N LYS A 174 10.59 19.15 -4.92
CA LYS A 174 10.00 18.63 -3.70
C LYS A 174 8.47 18.56 -3.85
N ILE A 175 7.89 17.38 -3.63
CA ILE A 175 6.44 17.22 -3.50
C ILE A 175 6.01 17.79 -2.14
N PHE A 176 5.01 18.68 -2.13
CA PHE A 176 4.48 19.29 -0.91
C PHE A 176 2.95 19.22 -0.84
N PHE A 177 2.40 19.33 0.38
CA PHE A 177 0.96 19.34 0.59
C PHE A 177 0.32 20.66 0.14
N LYS A 178 -0.76 20.56 -0.64
CA LYS A 178 -1.63 21.66 -1.04
C LYS A 178 -3.09 21.19 -1.04
N SER A 179 -3.87 21.70 -0.08
CA SER A 179 -5.30 21.43 0.02
C SER A 179 -6.08 21.85 -1.22
N GLY A 180 -7.31 21.33 -1.37
CA GLY A 180 -8.23 21.74 -2.45
C GLY A 180 -7.80 21.37 -3.86
N SER A 181 -6.98 20.32 -4.02
CA SER A 181 -6.48 19.88 -5.33
C SER A 181 -7.21 18.64 -5.88
N THR A 182 -8.14 18.03 -5.14
CA THR A 182 -8.91 16.86 -5.61
C THR A 182 -10.23 17.31 -6.25
N PRO A 183 -10.66 16.76 -7.40
CA PRO A 183 -10.04 15.68 -8.19
C PRO A 183 -9.08 16.17 -9.29
N LEU A 184 -8.59 17.41 -9.24
CA LEU A 184 -7.75 17.99 -10.30
C LEU A 184 -6.34 17.38 -10.36
N ILE A 185 -5.73 17.11 -9.21
CA ILE A 185 -4.36 16.59 -9.04
C ILE A 185 -4.40 15.56 -7.89
N TYR A 186 -4.60 14.30 -8.26
CA TYR A 186 -4.68 13.20 -7.29
C TYR A 186 -4.23 11.84 -7.84
N ASP A 187 -4.14 11.66 -9.16
CA ASP A 187 -3.42 10.53 -9.73
C ASP A 187 -1.89 10.71 -9.56
N PRO A 188 -1.13 9.60 -9.45
CA PRO A 188 0.30 9.66 -9.18
C PRO A 188 1.10 10.53 -10.16
N MET A 189 0.80 10.44 -11.46
CA MET A 189 1.56 11.16 -12.48
C MET A 189 1.33 12.66 -12.41
N SER A 190 0.10 13.10 -12.16
CA SER A 190 -0.20 14.51 -11.92
C SER A 190 0.49 15.02 -10.66
N VAL A 191 0.47 14.27 -9.56
CA VAL A 191 1.17 14.64 -8.31
C VAL A 191 2.66 14.87 -8.56
N ILE A 192 3.29 13.95 -9.30
CA ILE A 192 4.71 14.01 -9.66
C ILE A 192 5.01 15.22 -10.56
N ALA A 193 4.19 15.44 -11.58
CA ALA A 193 4.39 16.49 -12.58
C ALA A 193 4.18 17.89 -12.01
N PHE A 194 3.14 18.09 -11.18
CA PHE A 194 2.85 19.39 -10.56
C PHE A 194 3.65 19.65 -9.29
N GLY A 195 4.15 18.60 -8.62
CA GLY A 195 4.96 18.72 -7.41
C GLY A 195 4.15 19.05 -6.15
N TYR A 196 2.83 18.85 -6.17
CA TYR A 196 1.98 19.01 -5.00
C TYR A 196 0.67 18.24 -5.14
N ALA A 197 0.03 17.95 -4.01
CA ALA A 197 -1.35 17.45 -3.98
C ALA A 197 -1.98 17.64 -2.60
N SER A 198 -3.29 17.42 -2.51
CA SER A 198 -4.03 17.33 -1.24
C SER A 198 -3.75 16.00 -0.52
N CYS A 199 -4.41 15.79 0.62
CA CYS A 199 -4.38 14.52 1.37
C CYS A 199 -4.69 13.30 0.48
N THR A 200 -5.64 13.42 -0.46
CA THR A 200 -5.99 12.33 -1.38
C THR A 200 -4.83 11.98 -2.30
N GLY A 201 -4.26 12.94 -3.03
CA GLY A 201 -3.18 12.65 -3.99
C GLY A 201 -1.88 12.20 -3.33
N ILE A 202 -1.58 12.74 -2.15
CA ILE A 202 -0.46 12.25 -1.31
C ILE A 202 -0.70 10.80 -0.88
N SER A 203 -1.92 10.46 -0.44
CA SER A 203 -2.25 9.10 -0.03
C SER A 203 -2.20 8.11 -1.20
N VAL A 204 -2.74 8.48 -2.36
CA VAL A 204 -2.68 7.66 -3.59
C VAL A 204 -1.23 7.37 -3.99
N LEU A 205 -0.38 8.41 -4.07
CA LEU A 205 1.03 8.23 -4.42
C LEU A 205 1.79 7.38 -3.40
N LEU A 206 1.53 7.54 -2.10
CA LEU A 206 2.17 6.72 -1.07
C LEU A 206 1.72 5.25 -1.17
N VAL A 207 0.42 4.98 -1.37
CA VAL A 207 -0.05 3.61 -1.53
C VAL A 207 0.57 2.96 -2.76
N ASP A 208 0.59 3.64 -3.90
CA ASP A 208 1.20 3.09 -5.11
C ASP A 208 2.69 2.82 -4.95
N ALA A 209 3.41 3.69 -4.22
CA ALA A 209 4.81 3.51 -3.88
C ALA A 209 5.07 2.32 -2.96
N LEU A 210 4.22 2.11 -1.95
CA LEU A 210 4.31 0.95 -1.06
C LEU A 210 4.00 -0.34 -1.82
N ARG A 211 2.94 -0.34 -2.62
CA ARG A 211 2.56 -1.48 -3.46
C ARG A 211 3.64 -1.82 -4.50
N SER A 212 4.32 -0.81 -5.06
CA SER A 212 5.42 -1.02 -6.01
C SER A 212 6.65 -1.68 -5.42
N VAL A 213 6.74 -1.79 -4.09
CA VAL A 213 7.82 -2.51 -3.40
C VAL A 213 7.28 -3.71 -2.61
N GLY A 214 6.07 -4.17 -2.91
CA GLY A 214 5.47 -5.36 -2.32
C GLY A 214 4.87 -5.18 -0.92
N VAL A 215 4.67 -3.95 -0.45
CA VAL A 215 4.03 -3.65 0.84
C VAL A 215 2.52 -3.50 0.65
N PRO A 216 1.66 -4.26 1.36
CA PRO A 216 0.22 -4.13 1.22
C PRO A 216 -0.27 -2.84 1.88
N ALA A 217 -0.95 -2.01 1.10
CA ALA A 217 -1.41 -0.71 1.54
C ALA A 217 -2.74 -0.34 0.89
N ARG A 218 -3.50 0.55 1.55
CA ARG A 218 -4.78 1.06 1.06
C ARG A 218 -5.02 2.50 1.49
N VAL A 219 -5.78 3.23 0.67
CA VAL A 219 -6.24 4.57 1.01
C VAL A 219 -7.35 4.46 2.05
N VAL A 220 -7.30 5.30 3.07
CA VAL A 220 -8.31 5.38 4.11
C VAL A 220 -8.72 6.83 4.26
N GLY A 221 -9.97 7.07 4.63
CA GLY A 221 -10.42 8.43 4.88
C GLY A 221 -11.85 8.53 5.36
N THR A 222 -12.21 9.77 5.64
CA THR A 222 -13.59 10.19 5.87
C THR A 222 -14.02 11.13 4.75
N PRO A 223 -15.25 11.00 4.22
CA PRO A 223 -15.77 11.90 3.19
C PRO A 223 -16.21 13.25 3.76
N ALA A 224 -16.40 13.37 5.08
CA ALA A 224 -16.90 14.57 5.75
C ALA A 224 -16.13 14.81 7.05
N TRP A 225 -15.10 15.66 6.99
CA TRP A 225 -14.20 15.91 8.10
C TRP A 225 -14.96 16.49 9.29
N ASN A 226 -14.80 15.85 10.46
CA ASN A 226 -15.52 16.16 11.70
C ASN A 226 -17.05 16.08 11.56
N ASN A 227 -17.56 15.18 10.72
CA ASN A 227 -18.98 15.07 10.38
C ASN A 227 -19.59 16.34 9.73
N VAL A 228 -18.76 17.17 9.12
CA VAL A 228 -19.18 18.38 8.40
C VAL A 228 -18.75 18.25 6.95
N THR A 229 -19.71 18.17 6.03
CA THR A 229 -19.43 17.93 4.60
C THR A 229 -18.67 19.10 3.98
N GLU A 230 -18.93 20.31 4.45
CA GLU A 230 -18.27 21.54 4.01
C GLU A 230 -16.78 21.59 4.39
N ASN A 231 -16.34 20.78 5.36
CA ASN A 231 -14.93 20.65 5.71
C ASN A 231 -14.17 19.73 4.73
N GLY A 232 -14.87 19.11 3.78
CA GLY A 232 -14.29 18.20 2.78
C GLY A 232 -13.86 16.86 3.38
N ASN A 233 -13.09 16.10 2.61
CA ASN A 233 -12.53 14.83 3.05
C ASN A 233 -11.17 14.98 3.73
N HIS A 234 -10.77 13.95 4.46
CA HIS A 234 -9.39 13.75 4.86
C HIS A 234 -8.97 12.32 4.54
N ASN A 235 -7.75 12.17 4.03
CA ASN A 235 -7.20 10.91 3.56
C ASN A 235 -5.80 10.66 4.11
N TRP A 236 -5.56 9.41 4.46
CA TRP A 236 -4.28 8.87 4.89
C TRP A 236 -4.14 7.43 4.37
N VAL A 237 -3.13 6.71 4.85
CA VAL A 237 -2.81 5.35 4.39
C VAL A 237 -2.89 4.36 5.56
N GLU A 238 -3.48 3.20 5.31
CA GLU A 238 -3.30 2.01 6.14
C GLU A 238 -2.29 1.06 5.48
N VAL A 239 -1.39 0.50 6.29
CA VAL A 239 -0.36 -0.46 5.89
C VAL A 239 -0.53 -1.74 6.68
N TRP A 240 -0.53 -2.87 5.99
CA TRP A 240 -0.60 -4.18 6.63
C TRP A 240 0.77 -4.56 7.19
N MET A 241 0.84 -4.83 8.48
CA MET A 241 2.09 -5.10 9.20
C MET A 241 2.31 -6.58 9.56
N GLY A 242 1.43 -7.47 9.09
CA GLY A 242 1.44 -8.89 9.43
C GLY A 242 0.12 -9.34 10.04
N GLU A 243 -0.11 -10.65 10.12
CA GLU A 243 -1.33 -11.20 10.74
C GLU A 243 -1.42 -10.87 12.23
N LYS A 244 -0.27 -10.79 12.93
CA LYS A 244 -0.22 -10.53 14.37
C LYS A 244 -0.44 -9.05 14.69
N GLU A 245 0.14 -8.17 13.89
CA GLU A 245 0.14 -6.73 14.08
C GLU A 245 -1.11 -6.07 13.46
N GLY A 246 -1.62 -6.63 12.37
CA GLY A 246 -2.76 -6.09 11.63
C GLY A 246 -2.41 -4.82 10.85
N TRP A 247 -3.40 -3.92 10.73
CA TRP A 247 -3.27 -2.67 9.98
C TRP A 247 -2.78 -1.53 10.89
N GLY A 248 -1.65 -0.91 10.52
CA GLY A 248 -1.19 0.37 11.05
C GLY A 248 -1.58 1.52 10.12
N PHE A 249 -1.53 2.77 10.59
CA PHE A 249 -1.92 3.92 9.76
C PHE A 249 -0.98 5.11 9.91
N ILE A 250 -0.82 5.86 8.82
CA ILE A 250 0.12 6.98 8.68
C ILE A 250 -0.31 7.92 7.53
N GLU A 251 0.03 9.20 7.61
CA GLU A 251 -0.02 10.12 6.48
C GLU A 251 1.26 10.04 5.63
N GLY A 252 1.16 10.44 4.36
CA GLY A 252 2.35 10.74 3.58
C GLY A 252 3.12 11.90 4.21
N LYS A 253 4.45 11.82 4.26
CA LYS A 253 5.31 12.82 4.91
C LYS A 253 5.07 14.28 4.49
N PRO A 254 4.65 14.59 3.25
CA PRO A 254 4.26 15.96 2.91
C PRO A 254 3.03 16.47 3.67
N ALA A 255 2.13 15.59 4.11
CA ALA A 255 0.90 15.89 4.85
C ALA A 255 1.05 15.76 6.37
N GLY A 256 1.72 14.71 6.86
CA GLY A 256 1.99 14.47 8.29
C GLY A 256 3.49 14.44 8.60
N GLN A 257 3.93 14.78 9.81
CA GLN A 257 5.35 14.75 10.21
C GLN A 257 5.54 14.08 11.57
N GLY A 258 6.58 13.24 11.67
CA GLY A 258 6.93 12.59 12.94
C GLY A 258 6.02 11.41 13.30
N GLU A 259 5.33 10.85 12.31
CA GLU A 259 4.38 9.76 12.54
C GLU A 259 5.04 8.38 12.52
N THR A 260 4.47 7.44 13.27
CA THR A 260 4.84 6.01 13.21
C THR A 260 3.59 5.20 12.86
N LEU A 261 3.69 3.99 12.31
CA LEU A 261 2.50 3.20 12.01
C LEU A 261 1.71 2.74 13.25
N THR A 262 2.37 2.65 14.41
CA THR A 262 1.87 1.92 15.58
C THR A 262 1.30 2.81 16.69
N ASP A 263 1.73 4.06 16.79
CA ASP A 263 1.23 4.97 17.82
C ASP A 263 0.20 5.94 17.22
N PRO A 264 -1.11 5.78 17.53
CA PRO A 264 -2.17 6.61 16.97
C PRO A 264 -2.04 8.09 17.38
N CYS A 265 -1.46 8.40 18.54
CA CYS A 265 -1.47 9.75 19.11
C CYS A 265 -0.40 10.69 18.54
N ASN A 266 0.48 10.19 17.67
CA ASN A 266 1.39 11.04 16.88
C ASN A 266 0.76 11.60 15.59
N LYS A 267 -0.51 11.29 15.31
CA LYS A 267 -1.25 11.85 14.18
C LYS A 267 -2.05 13.02 14.68
N TRP A 268 -1.84 14.19 14.08
CA TRP A 268 -2.54 15.41 14.48
C TRP A 268 -4.07 15.27 14.40
N PHE A 269 -4.55 14.39 13.52
CA PHE A 269 -5.97 14.19 13.25
C PHE A 269 -6.62 13.16 14.17
N CYS A 270 -5.85 12.33 14.87
CA CYS A 270 -6.37 11.20 15.64
C CYS A 270 -6.54 11.57 17.12
N ASP A 271 -7.68 12.16 17.45
CA ASP A 271 -8.07 12.50 18.82
C ASP A 271 -9.60 12.43 19.03
N LYS A 272 -10.03 12.58 20.29
CA LYS A 272 -11.45 12.56 20.69
C LYS A 272 -12.32 13.64 20.06
N ALA A 273 -11.77 14.81 19.74
CA ALA A 273 -12.54 15.89 19.14
C ALA A 273 -12.87 15.59 17.68
N HIS A 274 -11.92 14.97 16.96
CA HIS A 274 -12.11 14.55 15.57
C HIS A 274 -12.85 13.20 15.42
N PHE A 275 -12.76 12.32 16.42
CA PHE A 275 -13.46 11.02 16.47
C PHE A 275 -14.27 10.85 17.77
N PRO A 276 -15.36 11.63 17.95
CA PRO A 276 -16.14 11.60 19.18
C PRO A 276 -16.97 10.32 19.31
N VAL A 277 -17.17 9.85 20.55
CA VAL A 277 -18.04 8.70 20.87
C VAL A 277 -19.10 9.15 21.89
N PRO A 278 -20.42 9.01 21.62
CA PRO A 278 -21.04 8.60 20.35
C PRO A 278 -20.92 9.68 19.26
N ASN A 279 -21.39 9.36 18.03
CA ASN A 279 -21.32 10.18 16.81
C ASN A 279 -19.95 10.19 16.12
N ASN A 280 -19.33 9.02 16.03
CA ASN A 280 -18.04 8.81 15.37
C ASN A 280 -18.03 9.40 13.96
N THR A 281 -16.94 10.06 13.59
CA THR A 281 -16.67 10.41 12.19
C THR A 281 -16.55 9.11 11.37
N PRO A 282 -17.37 8.90 10.32
CA PRO A 282 -17.30 7.70 9.50
C PRO A 282 -15.94 7.57 8.83
N VAL A 283 -15.36 6.37 8.86
CA VAL A 283 -14.09 6.09 8.20
C VAL A 283 -14.21 4.84 7.35
N PHE A 284 -13.70 4.93 6.13
CA PHE A 284 -13.68 3.82 5.18
C PHE A 284 -12.28 3.63 4.64
N ALA A 285 -11.92 2.37 4.39
CA ALA A 285 -10.70 2.00 3.70
C ALA A 285 -11.00 1.35 2.36
N THR A 286 -10.23 1.68 1.33
CA THR A 286 -10.41 1.08 -0.01
C THR A 286 -10.02 -0.39 -0.01
N ARG A 287 -10.68 -1.16 -0.87
CA ARG A 287 -10.30 -2.52 -1.22
C ARG A 287 -10.61 -2.77 -2.70
N PHE A 288 -9.93 -3.72 -3.31
CA PHE A 288 -10.17 -4.05 -4.71
C PHE A 288 -11.25 -5.13 -4.85
N LYS A 289 -11.24 -6.13 -3.98
CA LYS A 289 -12.19 -7.23 -3.99
C LYS A 289 -13.60 -6.74 -3.64
N ASN A 290 -14.52 -6.84 -4.60
CA ASN A 290 -15.92 -6.47 -4.39
C ASN A 290 -16.67 -7.62 -3.68
N SER A 291 -16.61 -7.67 -2.34
CA SER A 291 -17.19 -8.78 -1.56
C SER A 291 -17.97 -8.38 -0.30
N THR A 292 -17.92 -7.12 0.11
CA THR A 292 -18.54 -6.65 1.38
C THR A 292 -19.84 -5.89 1.21
N GLY A 293 -20.17 -5.43 -0.02
CA GLY A 293 -21.28 -4.50 -0.25
C GLY A 293 -21.06 -3.10 0.36
N VAL A 294 -19.94 -2.88 1.05
CA VAL A 294 -19.52 -1.58 1.57
C VAL A 294 -18.78 -0.84 0.45
N VAL A 295 -19.08 0.44 0.30
CA VAL A 295 -18.46 1.35 -0.66
C VAL A 295 -17.52 2.29 0.07
N TYR A 296 -16.40 2.64 -0.55
CA TYR A 296 -15.57 3.76 -0.11
C TYR A 296 -16.16 5.08 -0.67
N PRO A 297 -16.68 5.99 0.17
CA PRO A 297 -17.29 7.23 -0.31
C PRO A 297 -16.22 8.24 -0.76
N MET A 298 -16.33 8.71 -2.00
CA MET A 298 -15.45 9.73 -2.56
C MET A 298 -16.12 11.10 -2.48
N ALA A 299 -15.54 12.03 -1.72
CA ALA A 299 -16.15 13.37 -1.52
C ALA A 299 -16.26 14.21 -2.82
N TRP A 300 -15.46 13.90 -3.84
CA TRP A 300 -15.52 14.55 -5.16
C TRP A 300 -16.43 13.85 -6.16
N ASP A 301 -16.91 12.66 -5.85
CA ASP A 301 -17.75 11.82 -6.71
C ASP A 301 -18.72 10.99 -5.83
N PRO A 302 -19.63 11.66 -5.09
CA PRO A 302 -20.37 11.04 -3.99
C PRO A 302 -21.43 10.02 -4.44
N GLU A 303 -21.82 10.05 -5.70
CA GLU A 303 -22.79 9.11 -6.29
C GLU A 303 -22.12 7.84 -6.84
N ASN A 304 -20.79 7.77 -6.81
CA ASN A 304 -20.04 6.65 -7.33
C ASN A 304 -19.91 5.54 -6.29
N ASP A 305 -20.48 4.37 -6.63
CA ASP A 305 -20.49 3.16 -5.81
C ASP A 305 -19.47 2.09 -6.26
N GLY A 306 -18.64 2.41 -7.26
CA GLY A 306 -17.75 1.43 -7.90
C GLY A 306 -16.40 1.23 -7.20
N VAL A 307 -16.14 1.91 -6.08
CA VAL A 307 -14.97 1.66 -5.24
C VAL A 307 -15.39 0.84 -4.01
N PRO A 308 -15.06 -0.47 -3.94
CA PRO A 308 -15.33 -1.27 -2.76
C PRO A 308 -14.59 -0.75 -1.53
N GLY A 309 -15.23 -0.88 -0.37
CA GLY A 309 -14.74 -0.37 0.91
C GLY A 309 -14.78 -1.38 2.05
N VAL A 310 -14.14 -1.00 3.14
CA VAL A 310 -14.24 -1.59 4.47
C VAL A 310 -14.58 -0.48 5.45
N ASP A 311 -15.62 -0.66 6.25
CA ASP A 311 -15.93 0.26 7.35
C ASP A 311 -14.88 0.12 8.46
N ARG A 312 -14.24 1.24 8.81
CA ARG A 312 -13.21 1.36 9.84
C ARG A 312 -13.63 2.29 10.97
N THR A 313 -14.87 2.75 10.98
CA THR A 313 -15.38 3.77 11.92
C THR A 313 -15.12 3.39 13.37
N ASP A 314 -15.47 2.16 13.77
CA ASP A 314 -15.26 1.70 15.14
C ASP A 314 -13.78 1.56 15.51
N PHE A 315 -12.94 1.17 14.55
CA PHE A 315 -11.49 1.08 14.76
C PHE A 315 -10.90 2.46 15.07
N TYR A 316 -11.22 3.48 14.26
CA TYR A 316 -10.70 4.84 14.46
C TYR A 316 -11.27 5.49 15.71
N ALA A 317 -12.56 5.30 16.00
CA ALA A 317 -13.15 5.75 17.25
C ALA A 317 -12.42 5.17 18.47
N ALA A 318 -12.16 3.86 18.50
CA ALA A 318 -11.48 3.21 19.61
C ALA A 318 -9.98 3.53 19.71
N ALA A 319 -9.31 3.76 18.58
CA ALA A 319 -7.89 4.10 18.55
C ALA A 319 -7.67 5.56 18.95
N CYS A 320 -8.41 6.49 18.35
CA CYS A 320 -8.24 7.93 18.54
C CYS A 320 -8.86 8.44 19.85
N SER A 321 -9.80 7.71 20.46
CA SER A 321 -10.33 8.05 21.78
C SER A 321 -9.33 7.85 22.94
N LYS A 322 -8.13 7.33 22.66
CA LYS A 322 -7.06 7.15 23.66
C LYS A 322 -6.09 8.33 23.66
N CYS A 323 -6.12 9.10 22.59
CA CYS A 323 -5.59 10.44 22.48
C CYS A 323 -6.70 11.42 22.96
#